data_AF-A0A2G6QWZ5-F1
#
_entry.id   AF-A0A2G6QWZ5-F1
#
_cell.length_a   1.000
_cell.length_b   1.000
_cell.length_c   1.000
_cell.angle_alpha   90.00
_cell.angle_beta   90.00
_cell.angle_gamma   90.00
#
_symmetry.space_group_name_H-M   'P 1'
#
loop_
_entity.id
_entity.type
_entity.pdbx_description
1 polymer ?
#
loop_
_entity_poly.entity_id
_entity_poly.type
_entity_poly.pdbx_seq_one_letter_code
_entity_poly.pdbx_strand_id
1 'polypeptide(L)'
;MLKSSFFLVLLSTGPACENDGGTIVNGVGFYWEQTKCSDPRNNTEADSNSRVTLSITEYLEENGVSNAGIIDFENTLSDGELTCDACHCPTGIRILLGVVANESGGMEELGFTKL
;
A
#
# COMPACT_ATOMS: atom_id res chain seq x y z
N MET A 1 1.60 -46.79 -49.99
CA MET A 1 1.78 -45.40 -49.51
C MET A 1 1.21 -45.31 -48.11
N LEU A 2 2.03 -45.52 -47.08
CA LEU A 2 1.60 -45.39 -45.68
C LEU A 2 1.67 -43.91 -45.29
N LYS A 3 0.52 -43.30 -45.02
CA LYS A 3 0.41 -41.93 -44.53
C LYS A 3 0.77 -41.93 -43.04
N SER A 4 1.96 -41.45 -42.74
CA SER A 4 2.50 -41.28 -41.39
C SER A 4 1.68 -40.21 -40.65
N SER A 5 0.91 -40.61 -39.64
CA SER A 5 0.26 -39.67 -38.71
C SER A 5 1.28 -39.23 -37.67
N PHE A 6 1.84 -38.04 -37.86
CA PHE A 6 2.69 -37.37 -36.88
C PHE A 6 1.79 -36.73 -35.81
N PHE A 7 1.72 -37.35 -34.63
CA PHE A 7 1.02 -36.81 -33.46
C PHE A 7 1.91 -35.73 -32.82
N LEU A 8 1.56 -34.47 -33.03
CA LEU A 8 2.30 -33.31 -32.53
C LEU A 8 1.74 -32.95 -31.14
N VAL A 9 2.39 -33.45 -30.09
CA VAL A 9 2.06 -33.12 -28.70
C VAL A 9 2.68 -31.76 -28.37
N LEU A 10 1.88 -30.70 -28.43
CA LEU A 10 2.22 -29.39 -27.86
C LEU A 10 2.05 -29.46 -26.34
N LEU A 11 3.14 -29.74 -25.61
CA LEU A 11 3.21 -29.41 -24.18
C LEU A 11 3.31 -27.89 -24.06
N SER A 12 2.20 -27.26 -23.74
CA SER A 12 2.15 -25.87 -23.29
C SER A 12 2.77 -25.79 -21.88
N THR A 13 4.03 -25.40 -21.79
CA THR A 13 4.60 -24.91 -20.53
C THR A 13 3.96 -23.55 -20.26
N GLY A 14 2.96 -23.51 -19.40
CA GLY A 14 2.47 -22.26 -18.85
C GLY A 14 3.59 -21.61 -18.04
N PRO A 15 3.84 -20.30 -18.14
CA PRO A 15 4.69 -19.63 -17.19
C PRO A 15 4.02 -19.75 -15.82
N ALA A 16 4.68 -20.42 -14.87
CA ALA A 16 4.40 -20.25 -13.46
C ALA A 16 4.76 -18.79 -13.15
N CYS A 17 3.75 -17.93 -13.10
CA CYS A 17 3.88 -16.59 -12.59
C CYS A 17 3.95 -16.73 -11.06
N GLU A 18 5.15 -16.90 -10.53
CA GLU A 18 5.43 -16.61 -9.13
C GLU A 18 5.21 -15.10 -8.95
N ASN A 19 4.01 -14.76 -8.48
CA ASN A 19 3.67 -13.40 -8.10
C ASN A 19 4.31 -13.11 -6.73
N ASP A 20 5.62 -12.91 -6.74
CA ASP A 20 6.34 -12.30 -5.63
C ASP A 20 6.02 -10.81 -5.62
N GLY A 21 5.24 -10.38 -4.64
CA GLY A 21 4.95 -8.98 -4.37
C GLY A 21 3.47 -8.76 -4.10
N GLY A 22 3.16 -8.45 -2.83
CA GLY A 22 1.83 -8.14 -2.30
C GLY A 22 1.14 -7.04 -3.11
N THR A 23 0.56 -7.44 -4.22
CA THR A 23 -0.29 -6.60 -5.03
C THR A 23 -1.69 -6.86 -4.51
N ILE A 24 -2.28 -5.88 -3.85
CA ILE A 24 -3.70 -5.87 -3.52
C ILE A 24 -4.45 -5.72 -4.86
N VAL A 25 -4.58 -6.80 -5.63
CA VAL A 25 -5.09 -6.75 -7.03
C VAL A 25 -6.60 -6.54 -7.10
N ASN A 26 -7.30 -6.49 -5.96
CA ASN A 26 -8.76 -6.31 -5.84
C ASN A 26 -9.15 -5.55 -4.56
N GLY A 27 -8.36 -4.58 -4.12
CA GLY A 27 -8.64 -3.84 -2.89
C GLY A 27 -9.27 -2.48 -3.09
N VAL A 28 -9.73 -1.93 -1.98
CA VAL A 28 -10.16 -0.54 -1.85
C VAL A 28 -8.93 0.29 -1.49
N GLY A 29 -8.69 1.35 -2.28
CA GLY A 29 -7.57 2.26 -2.06
C GLY A 29 -7.88 3.30 -0.99
N PHE A 30 -6.87 3.62 -0.18
CA PHE A 30 -6.91 4.62 0.86
C PHE A 30 -5.62 5.43 0.84
N TYR A 31 -5.70 6.61 1.45
CA TYR A 31 -4.54 7.41 1.79
C TYR A 31 -4.60 7.89 3.23
N TRP A 32 -3.42 8.17 3.76
CA TRP A 32 -3.26 8.86 5.02
C TRP A 32 -2.18 9.93 4.89
N GLU A 33 -2.52 11.15 5.31
CA GLU A 33 -1.55 12.24 5.38
C GLU A 33 -0.68 12.00 6.61
N GLN A 34 0.60 11.74 6.38
CA GLN A 34 1.54 11.65 7.47
C GLN A 34 1.68 13.06 8.06
N THR A 35 1.26 13.24 9.32
CA THR A 35 1.47 14.49 10.03
C THR A 35 2.02 14.15 11.41
N LYS A 36 2.96 14.95 11.93
CA LYS A 36 3.45 14.77 13.31
C LYS A 36 2.33 14.85 14.36
N CYS A 37 1.19 15.44 14.00
CA CYS A 37 0.02 15.62 14.87
C CYS A 37 -0.96 14.44 14.82
N SER A 38 -0.95 13.66 13.73
CA SER A 38 -1.92 12.59 13.49
C SER A 38 -1.26 11.22 13.33
N ASP A 39 0.07 11.12 13.43
CA ASP A 39 0.77 9.84 13.37
C ASP A 39 0.50 9.01 14.62
N PRO A 40 -0.25 7.89 14.50
CA PRO A 40 -0.63 7.07 15.64
C PRO A 40 0.57 6.40 16.33
N ARG A 41 1.73 6.36 15.67
CA ARG A 41 2.97 5.73 16.13
C ARG A 41 4.14 6.71 16.21
N ASN A 42 3.88 8.02 16.03
CA ASN A 42 4.88 9.08 16.09
C ASN A 42 6.06 8.87 15.11
N ASN A 43 5.80 8.32 13.91
CA ASN A 43 6.80 8.35 12.85
C ASN A 43 7.00 9.78 12.33
N THR A 44 8.17 10.03 11.78
CA THR A 44 8.60 11.32 11.29
C THR A 44 9.00 11.25 9.83
N GLU A 45 9.08 12.41 9.17
CA GLU A 45 9.61 12.54 7.80
C GLU A 45 11.07 12.05 7.64
N ALA A 46 11.80 11.91 8.75
CA ALA A 46 13.17 11.40 8.76
C ALA A 46 13.25 9.87 8.88
N ASP A 47 12.13 9.20 9.18
CA ASP A 47 12.07 7.74 9.23
C ASP A 47 12.09 7.16 7.82
N SER A 48 12.76 6.02 7.65
CA SER A 48 12.77 5.34 6.36
C SER A 48 11.38 4.79 6.02
N ASN A 49 11.02 4.81 4.72
CA ASN A 49 9.77 4.23 4.24
C ASN A 49 9.53 2.81 4.80
N SER A 50 10.58 1.98 4.89
CA SER A 50 10.50 0.63 5.47
C SER A 50 10.05 0.60 6.94
N ARG A 51 10.50 1.57 7.75
CA ARG A 51 10.09 1.70 9.15
C ARG A 51 8.65 2.17 9.23
N VAL A 52 8.29 3.15 8.40
CA VAL A 52 6.93 3.69 8.36
C VAL A 52 5.94 2.61 7.89
N THR A 53 6.29 1.83 6.86
CA THR A 53 5.52 0.66 6.41
C THR A 53 5.27 -0.30 7.56
N LEU A 54 6.32 -0.73 8.27
CA LEU A 54 6.18 -1.67 9.39
C LEU A 54 5.28 -1.09 10.48
N SER A 55 5.50 0.16 10.87
CA SER A 55 4.76 0.86 11.92
C SER A 55 3.26 0.97 11.60
N ILE A 56 2.92 1.29 10.35
CA ILE A 56 1.53 1.39 9.90
C ILE A 56 0.89 -0.01 9.80
N THR A 57 1.61 -0.99 9.26
CA THR A 57 1.10 -2.36 9.18
C THR A 57 0.79 -2.92 10.57
N GLU A 58 1.70 -2.76 11.55
CA GLU A 58 1.45 -3.17 12.94
C GLU A 58 0.25 -2.43 13.56
N TYR A 59 0.13 -1.12 13.32
CA TYR A 59 -1.01 -0.35 13.81
C TYR A 59 -2.34 -0.85 13.23
N LEU A 60 -2.39 -1.13 11.94
CA LEU A 60 -3.58 -1.67 11.28
C LEU A 60 -3.94 -3.06 11.82
N GLU A 61 -2.95 -3.94 11.99
CA GLU A 61 -3.15 -5.27 12.55
C GLU A 61 -3.69 -5.23 13.99
N GLU A 62 -3.14 -4.36 14.84
CA GLU A 62 -3.60 -4.15 16.22
C GLU A 62 -5.06 -3.67 16.29
N ASN A 63 -5.53 -3.00 15.24
CA ASN A 63 -6.90 -2.50 15.12
C ASN A 63 -7.81 -3.39 14.25
N GLY A 64 -7.37 -4.62 13.94
CA GLY A 64 -8.20 -5.62 13.26
C GLY A 64 -8.25 -5.49 11.74
N VAL A 65 -7.35 -4.72 11.14
CA VAL A 65 -7.14 -4.65 9.68
C VAL A 65 -5.85 -5.40 9.35
N SER A 66 -5.96 -6.65 8.92
CA SER A 66 -4.80 -7.54 8.76
C SER A 66 -4.32 -7.67 7.32
N ASN A 67 -5.08 -7.20 6.33
CA ASN A 67 -4.75 -7.37 4.91
C ASN A 67 -4.53 -6.03 4.21
N ALA A 68 -3.75 -5.16 4.85
CA ALA A 68 -3.31 -3.88 4.29
C ALA A 68 -1.94 -4.00 3.61
N GLY A 69 -1.82 -3.41 2.42
CA GLY A 69 -0.56 -3.27 1.70
C GLY A 69 -0.28 -1.80 1.39
N ILE A 70 0.93 -1.33 1.71
CA ILE A 70 1.39 0.00 1.28
C ILE A 70 1.61 -0.02 -0.23
N ILE A 71 0.99 0.92 -0.93
CA ILE A 71 1.08 1.10 -2.39
C ILE A 71 2.22 2.06 -2.73
N ASP A 72 2.26 3.22 -2.07
CA ASP A 72 3.26 4.27 -2.36
C ASP A 72 3.41 5.29 -1.22
N PHE A 73 4.47 6.09 -1.29
CA PHE A 73 4.70 7.28 -0.47
C PHE A 73 4.82 8.49 -1.40
N GLU A 74 3.75 9.26 -1.52
CA GLU A 74 3.72 10.47 -2.35
C GLU A 74 4.23 11.66 -1.56
N ASN A 75 5.15 12.43 -2.13
CA ASN A 75 5.47 13.75 -1.60
C ASN A 75 4.42 14.76 -2.08
N THR A 76 3.64 15.30 -1.15
CA THR A 76 2.57 16.27 -1.39
C THR A 76 3.01 17.71 -1.22
N LEU A 77 4.23 17.97 -0.73
CA LEU A 77 4.79 19.31 -0.71
C LEU A 77 5.33 19.69 -2.08
N SER A 78 4.84 20.81 -2.59
CA SER A 78 5.43 21.49 -3.73
C SER A 78 6.80 22.07 -3.34
N ASP A 79 7.72 22.19 -4.29
CA ASP A 79 8.98 22.93 -4.06
C ASP A 79 8.66 24.35 -3.55
N GLY A 80 9.02 24.63 -2.29
CA GLY A 80 8.80 25.93 -1.64
C GLY A 80 7.47 26.10 -0.91
N GLU A 81 6.67 25.05 -0.71
CA GLU A 81 5.49 25.11 0.17
C GLU A 81 5.91 25.32 1.63
N LEU A 82 5.45 26.45 2.19
CA LEU A 82 5.65 26.80 3.58
C LEU A 82 4.85 25.83 4.45
N THR A 83 5.59 24.94 5.11
CA THR A 83 5.16 24.24 6.29
C THR A 83 4.47 25.21 7.24
N CYS A 84 3.24 24.94 7.67
CA CYS A 84 2.57 25.79 8.65
C CYS A 84 3.38 25.76 9.96
N ASP A 85 4.23 26.76 10.17
CA ASP A 85 5.11 26.88 11.35
C ASP A 85 4.31 26.91 12.66
N ALA A 86 3.06 27.34 12.62
CA ALA A 86 2.16 27.35 13.77
C ALA A 86 1.63 25.96 14.13
N CYS A 87 1.53 25.05 13.16
CA CYS A 87 1.03 23.68 13.39
C CYS A 87 2.15 22.68 13.67
N HIS A 88 3.42 22.98 13.30
CA HIS A 88 4.57 22.06 13.40
C HIS A 88 4.33 20.63 12.84
N CYS A 89 3.27 20.44 12.04
CA CYS A 89 2.80 19.14 11.58
C CYS A 89 2.79 18.90 10.07
N PRO A 90 3.67 19.49 9.25
CA PRO A 90 3.91 18.92 7.93
C PRO A 90 4.87 17.73 8.06
N THR A 91 4.58 16.66 7.35
CA THR A 91 5.65 15.79 6.83
C THR A 91 5.70 15.84 5.31
N GLY A 92 4.64 16.34 4.67
CA GLY A 92 4.55 16.40 3.21
C GLY A 92 4.48 15.04 2.54
N ILE A 93 4.22 13.98 3.30
CA ILE A 93 4.12 12.63 2.78
C ILE A 93 2.67 12.15 2.90
N ARG A 94 2.11 11.72 1.77
CA ARG A 94 0.86 10.96 1.72
C ARG A 94 1.19 9.50 1.49
N ILE A 95 0.68 8.64 2.36
CA ILE A 95 0.92 7.21 2.29
C ILE A 95 -0.30 6.58 1.64
N LEU A 96 -0.10 5.99 0.46
CA LEU A 96 -1.12 5.26 -0.27
C LEU A 96 -1.09 3.79 0.12
N LEU A 97 -2.26 3.20 0.29
CA LEU A 97 -2.40 1.83 0.76
C LEU A 97 -3.71 1.20 0.28
N GLY A 98 -3.69 -0.11 0.11
CA GLY A 98 -4.83 -0.90 -0.34
C GLY A 98 -5.22 -1.95 0.70
N VAL A 99 -6.52 -2.15 0.87
CA VAL A 99 -7.07 -3.21 1.74
C VAL A 99 -8.12 -4.04 1.00
N VAL A 100 -8.43 -5.23 1.50
CA VAL A 100 -9.59 -5.99 1.02
C VAL A 100 -10.91 -5.27 1.35
N ALA A 101 -11.94 -5.43 0.51
CA ALA A 101 -13.17 -4.64 0.61
C ALA A 101 -13.91 -4.76 1.96
N ASN A 102 -13.83 -5.93 2.62
CA ASN A 102 -14.44 -6.15 3.93
C ASN A 102 -13.70 -5.42 5.08
N GLU A 103 -12.48 -4.94 4.85
CA GLU A 103 -11.72 -4.14 5.82
C GLU A 103 -11.88 -2.62 5.60
N SER A 104 -12.59 -2.20 4.53
CA SER A 104 -12.82 -0.78 4.20
C SER A 104 -13.45 0.00 5.36
N GLY A 105 -14.34 -0.61 6.14
CA GLY A 105 -14.97 0.06 7.28
C GLY A 105 -13.97 0.37 8.40
N GLY A 106 -13.07 -0.58 8.70
CA GLY A 106 -12.02 -0.38 9.70
C GLY A 106 -11.04 0.72 9.31
N MET A 107 -10.73 0.84 8.02
CA MET A 107 -9.89 1.93 7.52
C MET A 107 -10.52 3.31 7.76
N GLU A 108 -11.81 3.47 7.45
CA GLU A 108 -12.53 4.72 7.67
C GLU A 108 -12.66 5.05 9.16
N GLU A 109 -12.92 4.05 10.02
CA GLU A 109 -12.97 4.20 11.48
C GLU A 109 -11.63 4.64 12.08
N LEU A 110 -10.51 4.20 11.49
CA LEU A 110 -9.16 4.59 11.88
C LEU A 110 -8.73 5.96 11.30
N GLY A 111 -9.59 6.63 10.53
CA GLY A 111 -9.34 7.95 9.97
C GLY A 111 -8.55 7.97 8.67
N PHE A 112 -8.39 6.82 8.00
CA PHE A 112 -7.85 6.79 6.64
C PHE A 112 -8.90 7.29 5.65
N THR A 113 -8.46 8.06 4.66
CA THR A 113 -9.36 8.62 3.66
C THR A 113 -9.37 7.73 2.42
N LYS A 114 -10.55 7.36 1.96
CA LYS A 114 -10.72 6.55 0.76
C LYS A 114 -10.30 7.34 -0.49
N LEU A 115 -9.59 6.68 -1.41
CA LEU A 115 -9.21 7.23 -2.72
C LEU A 115 -10.39 7.29 -3.70
#